data_AF-A0A2S5WQU3-F1
#
_entry.id   AF-A0A2S5WQU3-F1
#
_cell.length_a   1.000
_cell.length_b   1.000
_cell.length_c   1.000
_cell.angle_alpha   90.00
_cell.angle_beta   90.00
_cell.angle_gamma   90.00
#
_symmetry.space_group_name_H-M   'P 1'
#
loop_
_entity.id
_entity.type
_entity.pdbx_description
1 polymer ?
#
loop_
_entity_poly.entity_id
_entity_poly.type
_entity_poly.pdbx_seq_one_letter_code
_entity_poly.pdbx_strand_id
1 'polypeptide(L)'
;MPTDIDISKFSAVKAELNPATEQIVMPIDKYFLADDEIQRVGVANAMLIASCMEEAGFKFHTPEKQEASQPSPDRVYGIWNREAAEVYGYTIPKLANSASVDLEALNSAEAELSSGWDPAFESCAATTELLPLLGKDYMDDSAQEITGPATKIASDAYVLASATDAWASAHADWSACLSESGLKPPTEVTDVLPEVPEALEEQIRAAVTDVDCKEETNYIHRVADLEARYQAALIEGQTTALNGVSERVADIRVRVDEIINQ
;
A
#
# COMPACT_ATOMS: atom_id res chain seq x y z
N MET A 1 -23.24 9.18 -1.82
CA MET A 1 -22.43 9.25 -0.59
C MET A 1 -23.08 10.29 0.32
N PRO A 2 -23.12 10.09 1.65
CA PRO A 2 -23.53 11.14 2.57
C PRO A 2 -22.59 12.33 2.37
N THR A 3 -23.14 13.53 2.15
CA THR A 3 -22.36 14.73 1.85
C THR A 3 -22.00 15.54 3.10
N ASP A 4 -22.48 15.10 4.27
CA ASP A 4 -22.29 15.80 5.54
C ASP A 4 -22.16 14.75 6.65
N ILE A 5 -20.91 14.47 7.05
CA ILE A 5 -20.58 13.54 8.14
C ILE A 5 -19.99 14.37 9.28
N ASP A 6 -20.64 14.33 10.44
CA ASP A 6 -20.14 14.98 11.64
C ASP A 6 -18.96 14.20 12.23
N ILE A 7 -17.76 14.78 12.08
CA ILE A 7 -16.51 14.23 12.60
C ILE A 7 -16.10 14.81 13.97
N SER A 8 -16.91 15.68 14.59
CA SER A 8 -16.56 16.41 15.82
C SER A 8 -16.23 15.46 16.99
N LYS A 9 -16.99 14.38 17.13
CA LYS A 9 -16.77 13.29 18.09
C LYS A 9 -15.43 12.59 17.91
N PHE A 10 -14.88 12.59 16.69
CA PHE A 10 -13.65 11.90 16.34
C PHE A 10 -12.43 12.82 16.34
N SER A 11 -12.52 14.04 16.87
CA SER A 11 -11.42 15.02 16.89
C SER A 11 -10.08 14.53 17.47
N ALA A 12 -10.11 13.52 18.35
CA ALA A 12 -8.92 12.89 18.92
C ALA A 12 -8.29 11.78 18.04
N VAL A 13 -8.97 11.35 16.96
CA VAL A 13 -8.44 10.36 16.02
C VAL A 13 -7.40 11.01 15.12
N LYS A 14 -6.31 10.27 14.91
CA LYS A 14 -5.09 10.69 14.23
C LYS A 14 -4.58 9.56 13.34
N ALA A 15 -3.92 9.92 12.25
CA ALA A 15 -3.09 8.97 11.52
C ALA A 15 -1.75 8.82 12.24
N GLU A 16 -1.14 7.64 12.17
CA GLU A 16 0.21 7.42 12.68
C GLU A 16 1.21 7.45 11.52
N LEU A 17 2.09 8.44 11.52
CA LEU A 17 3.19 8.50 10.56
C LEU A 17 4.40 7.75 11.14
N ASN A 18 4.94 6.82 10.37
CA ASN A 18 6.17 6.12 10.68
C ASN A 18 7.25 6.47 9.63
N PRO A 19 8.10 7.50 9.90
CA PRO A 19 9.14 7.91 8.97
C PRO A 19 10.16 6.81 8.66
N ALA A 20 10.41 5.89 9.60
CA ALA A 20 11.41 4.84 9.43
C ALA A 20 11.01 3.78 8.40
N THR A 21 9.70 3.59 8.19
CA THR A 21 9.14 2.66 7.21
C THR A 21 8.35 3.39 6.11
N GLU A 22 8.40 4.73 6.10
CA GLU A 22 7.61 5.60 5.21
C GLU A 22 6.11 5.23 5.17
N GLN A 23 5.53 4.76 6.28
CA GLN A 23 4.11 4.37 6.36
C GLN A 23 3.25 5.47 6.98
N ILE A 24 2.00 5.58 6.52
CA ILE A 24 0.93 6.38 7.12
C ILE A 24 -0.18 5.42 7.53
N VAL A 25 -0.18 5.02 8.80
CA VAL A 25 -1.16 4.07 9.33
C VAL A 25 -2.47 4.79 9.64
N MET A 26 -3.51 4.39 8.92
CA MET A 26 -4.85 4.95 8.97
C MET A 26 -5.80 4.04 9.77
N PRO A 27 -6.88 4.57 10.38
CA PRO A 27 -7.85 3.76 11.13
C PRO A 27 -8.46 2.58 10.38
N ILE A 28 -8.56 2.67 9.05
CA ILE A 28 -9.10 1.62 8.19
C ILE A 28 -8.10 0.47 7.93
N ASP A 29 -6.80 0.68 8.16
CA ASP A 29 -5.75 -0.27 7.76
C ASP A 29 -5.85 -1.62 8.50
N LYS A 30 -6.45 -1.62 9.70
CA LYS A 30 -6.68 -2.84 10.50
C LYS A 30 -7.59 -3.88 9.82
N TYR A 31 -8.29 -3.50 8.75
CA TYR A 31 -9.15 -4.39 7.96
C TYR A 31 -8.48 -4.95 6.71
N PHE A 32 -7.20 -4.66 6.52
CA PHE A 32 -6.36 -5.23 5.47
C PHE A 32 -5.25 -6.08 6.09
N LEU A 33 -4.61 -6.91 5.26
CA LEU A 33 -3.33 -7.52 5.60
C LEU A 33 -2.21 -6.49 5.42
N ALA A 34 -1.30 -6.43 6.40
CA ALA A 34 -0.09 -5.62 6.28
C ALA A 34 0.86 -6.19 5.23
N ASP A 35 1.82 -5.39 4.76
CA ASP A 35 2.75 -5.77 3.69
C ASP A 35 3.51 -7.08 3.99
N ASP A 36 3.96 -7.26 5.23
CA ASP A 36 4.64 -8.49 5.65
C ASP A 36 3.71 -9.70 5.62
N GLU A 37 2.44 -9.53 6.00
CA GLU A 37 1.42 -10.58 5.91
C GLU A 37 1.07 -10.93 4.46
N ILE A 38 1.03 -9.94 3.57
CA ILE A 38 0.85 -10.13 2.13
C ILE A 38 1.99 -10.95 1.54
N GLN A 39 3.23 -10.71 1.97
CA GLN A 39 4.36 -11.56 1.57
C GLN A 39 4.16 -13.01 2.03
N ARG A 40 3.62 -13.23 3.23
CA ARG A 40 3.31 -14.59 3.72
C ARG A 40 2.24 -15.27 2.88
N VAL A 41 1.21 -14.54 2.46
CA VAL A 41 0.20 -15.05 1.51
C VAL A 41 0.88 -15.47 0.20
N GLY A 42 1.80 -14.64 -0.33
CA GLY A 42 2.59 -14.96 -1.52
C GLY A 42 3.41 -16.24 -1.37
N VAL A 43 4.10 -16.41 -0.24
CA VAL A 43 4.87 -17.62 0.08
C VAL A 43 3.95 -18.85 0.16
N ALA A 44 2.83 -18.75 0.87
CA ALA A 44 1.87 -19.84 0.98
C ALA A 44 1.32 -20.26 -0.40
N ASN A 45 0.94 -19.29 -1.24
CA ASN A 45 0.49 -19.54 -2.60
C ASN A 45 1.57 -20.21 -3.46
N ALA A 46 2.83 -19.79 -3.35
CA ALA A 46 3.94 -20.44 -4.04
C ALA A 46 4.14 -21.90 -3.60
N MET A 47 3.97 -22.20 -2.30
CA MET A 47 4.04 -23.58 -1.78
C MET A 47 2.90 -24.45 -2.31
N LEU A 48 1.68 -23.92 -2.39
CA LEU A 48 0.54 -24.64 -2.98
C LEU A 48 0.79 -25.00 -4.45
N ILE A 49 1.28 -24.05 -5.25
CA ILE A 49 1.67 -24.31 -6.64
C ILE A 49 2.81 -25.31 -6.72
N ALA A 50 3.82 -25.20 -5.85
CA ALA A 50 4.95 -26.12 -5.83
C ALA A 50 4.52 -27.57 -5.56
N SER A 51 3.59 -27.77 -4.64
CA SER A 51 3.01 -29.10 -4.36
C SER A 51 2.33 -29.68 -5.61
N CYS A 52 1.54 -28.88 -6.34
CA CYS A 52 0.91 -29.34 -7.58
C CYS A 52 1.94 -29.65 -8.68
N MET A 53 2.97 -28.81 -8.82
CA MET A 53 4.03 -29.02 -9.80
C MET A 53 4.83 -30.30 -9.49
N GLU A 54 5.12 -30.56 -8.22
CA GLU A 54 5.81 -31.78 -7.77
C GLU A 54 4.97 -33.03 -8.09
N GLU A 55 3.65 -33.00 -7.85
CA GLU A 55 2.73 -34.07 -8.24
C GLU A 55 2.69 -34.29 -9.76
N ALA A 56 2.80 -33.22 -10.55
CA ALA A 56 2.92 -33.27 -12.00
C ALA A 56 4.30 -33.74 -12.50
N GLY A 57 5.25 -33.97 -11.58
CA GLY A 57 6.62 -34.43 -11.89
C GLY A 57 7.58 -33.32 -12.32
N PHE A 58 7.24 -32.06 -12.05
CA PHE A 58 8.05 -30.89 -12.38
C PHE A 58 8.56 -30.20 -11.12
N LYS A 59 9.73 -29.56 -11.24
CA LYS A 59 10.30 -28.77 -10.17
C LYS A 59 9.80 -27.33 -10.26
N PHE A 60 9.43 -26.77 -9.11
CA PHE A 60 9.08 -25.37 -8.94
C PHE A 60 9.85 -24.82 -7.74
N HIS A 61 10.57 -23.72 -7.94
CA HIS A 61 11.37 -23.07 -6.91
C HIS A 61 10.49 -22.10 -6.11
N THR A 62 10.50 -22.27 -4.80
CA THR A 62 9.78 -21.42 -3.83
C THR A 62 10.77 -20.55 -3.04
N PRO A 63 10.28 -19.48 -2.40
CA PRO A 63 11.10 -18.72 -1.45
C PRO A 63 11.51 -19.60 -0.26
N GLU A 64 12.82 -19.85 -0.07
CA GLU A 64 13.35 -20.66 1.05
C GLU A 64 13.18 -19.98 2.42
N LYS A 65 13.12 -18.63 2.45
CA LYS A 65 13.02 -17.86 3.69
C LYS A 65 12.36 -16.51 3.45
N GLN A 66 11.48 -16.13 4.37
CA GLN A 66 10.90 -14.80 4.44
C GLN A 66 12.01 -13.82 4.88
N GLU A 67 12.62 -13.11 3.94
CA GLU A 67 13.27 -11.86 4.31
C GLU A 67 12.16 -10.83 4.56
N ALA A 68 12.29 -10.05 5.62
CA ALA A 68 11.39 -8.94 5.86
C ALA A 68 11.61 -7.91 4.74
N SER A 69 10.77 -7.95 3.72
CA SER A 69 10.72 -6.88 2.73
C SER A 69 10.31 -5.60 3.43
N GLN A 70 11.02 -4.51 3.16
CA GLN A 70 10.57 -3.20 3.61
C GLN A 70 9.20 -2.92 2.99
N PRO A 71 8.24 -2.35 3.76
CA PRO A 71 6.95 -2.01 3.22
C PRO A 71 7.10 -0.96 2.12
N SER A 72 6.14 -0.92 1.20
CA SER A 72 6.14 0.08 0.13
C SER A 72 5.82 1.46 0.71
N PRO A 73 6.59 2.52 0.40
CA PRO A 73 6.37 3.82 1.01
C PRO A 73 4.99 4.37 0.65
N ASP A 74 4.26 4.88 1.64
CA ASP A 74 2.97 5.53 1.43
C ASP A 74 3.16 6.89 0.78
N ARG A 75 2.61 7.03 -0.42
CA ARG A 75 2.71 8.23 -1.27
C ARG A 75 1.34 8.88 -1.54
N VAL A 76 0.30 8.53 -0.77
CA VAL A 76 -1.06 9.09 -0.93
C VAL A 76 -1.10 10.61 -0.81
N TYR A 77 -0.17 11.21 -0.04
CA TYR A 77 0.01 12.67 0.07
C TYR A 77 1.36 13.14 -0.51
N GLY A 78 1.90 12.40 -1.48
CA GLY A 78 3.19 12.65 -2.10
C GLY A 78 4.37 12.18 -1.25
N ILE A 79 5.58 12.61 -1.62
CA ILE A 79 6.78 12.33 -0.82
C ILE A 79 6.77 13.14 0.47
N TRP A 80 7.17 12.51 1.58
CA TRP A 80 7.19 13.13 2.91
C TRP A 80 8.34 12.65 3.81
N ASN A 81 9.14 11.70 3.34
CA ASN A 81 10.35 11.27 4.04
C ASN A 81 11.56 11.96 3.40
N ARG A 82 12.37 12.58 4.26
CA ARG A 82 13.48 13.43 3.84
C ARG A 82 14.64 12.59 3.30
N GLU A 83 14.98 11.49 3.95
CA GLU A 83 16.04 10.58 3.51
C GLU A 83 15.74 9.98 2.13
N ALA A 84 14.48 9.59 1.88
CA ALA A 84 14.03 9.08 0.59
C ALA A 84 14.09 10.17 -0.49
N ALA A 85 13.73 11.41 -0.16
CA ALA A 85 13.80 12.54 -1.09
C ALA A 85 15.24 12.83 -1.52
N GLU A 86 16.20 12.74 -0.59
CA GLU A 86 17.62 12.95 -0.87
C GLU A 86 18.23 11.87 -1.79
N VAL A 87 17.73 10.64 -1.69
CA VAL A 87 18.27 9.50 -2.46
C VAL A 87 17.56 9.30 -3.79
N TYR A 88 16.24 9.41 -3.81
CA TYR A 88 15.40 8.99 -4.94
C TYR A 88 14.64 10.14 -5.61
N GLY A 89 14.65 11.33 -5.02
CA GLY A 89 13.77 12.42 -5.45
C GLY A 89 12.31 11.98 -5.40
N TYR A 90 11.55 12.23 -6.46
CA TYR A 90 10.16 11.77 -6.57
C TYR A 90 10.01 10.32 -7.04
N THR A 91 11.11 9.64 -7.36
CA THR A 91 11.05 8.25 -7.81
C THR A 91 10.76 7.36 -6.60
N ILE A 92 9.78 6.48 -6.73
CA ILE A 92 9.57 5.43 -5.72
C ILE A 92 10.75 4.46 -5.83
N PRO A 93 11.55 4.25 -4.77
CA PRO A 93 12.60 3.25 -4.82
C PRO A 93 11.96 1.93 -5.23
N LYS A 94 12.48 1.32 -6.29
CA LYS A 94 12.26 -0.11 -6.48
C LYS A 94 12.84 -0.72 -5.23
N LEU A 95 11.98 -1.30 -4.37
CA LEU A 95 12.44 -2.05 -3.20
C LEU A 95 13.52 -2.99 -3.73
N ALA A 96 14.77 -2.68 -3.37
CA ALA A 96 15.89 -3.47 -3.79
C ALA A 96 15.70 -4.78 -3.04
N ASN A 97 15.15 -5.78 -3.71
CA ASN A 97 15.20 -7.15 -3.25
C ASN A 97 16.68 -7.42 -2.96
N SER A 98 17.04 -7.36 -1.67
CA SER A 98 18.41 -7.47 -1.19
C SER A 98 18.89 -8.87 -1.52
N ALA A 99 19.63 -9.02 -2.63
CA ALA A 99 20.25 -10.29 -3.02
C ALA A 99 19.32 -11.51 -2.90
N SER A 100 18.01 -11.35 -3.15
CA SER A 100 17.11 -12.48 -3.15
C SER A 100 17.39 -13.32 -4.39
N VAL A 101 17.34 -14.64 -4.25
CA VAL A 101 17.34 -15.56 -5.37
C VAL A 101 16.26 -15.09 -6.36
N ASP A 102 16.64 -14.91 -7.63
CA ASP A 102 15.69 -14.58 -8.69
C ASP A 102 14.86 -15.84 -9.00
N LEU A 103 13.79 -16.03 -8.22
CA LEU A 103 12.89 -17.17 -8.35
C LEU A 103 12.23 -17.23 -9.72
N GLU A 104 11.99 -16.08 -10.34
CA GLU A 104 11.46 -16.01 -11.70
C GLU A 104 12.48 -16.58 -12.69
N ALA A 105 13.75 -16.17 -12.59
CA ALA A 105 14.81 -16.74 -13.42
C ALA A 105 15.02 -18.24 -13.18
N LEU A 106 14.95 -18.71 -11.93
CA LEU A 106 15.09 -20.14 -11.63
C LEU A 106 13.92 -20.96 -12.21
N ASN A 107 12.69 -20.50 -12.05
CA ASN A 107 11.52 -21.18 -12.60
C ASN A 107 11.51 -21.13 -14.14
N SER A 108 11.94 -20.01 -14.74
CA SER A 108 12.12 -19.90 -16.19
C SER A 108 13.17 -20.90 -16.70
N ALA A 109 14.27 -21.09 -15.98
CA ALA A 109 15.28 -22.07 -16.34
C ALA A 109 14.74 -23.52 -16.24
N GLU A 110 13.92 -23.85 -15.24
CA GLU A 110 13.26 -25.16 -15.17
C GLU A 110 12.29 -25.38 -16.35
N ALA A 111 11.55 -24.34 -16.74
CA ALA A 111 10.63 -24.37 -17.89
C ALA A 111 11.36 -24.65 -19.22
N GLU A 112 12.52 -24.01 -19.43
CA GLU A 112 13.35 -24.24 -20.62
C GLU A 112 13.95 -25.66 -20.67
N LEU A 113 14.25 -26.24 -19.50
CA LEU A 113 14.85 -27.57 -19.39
C LEU A 113 13.84 -28.71 -19.52
N SER A 114 12.56 -28.45 -19.22
CA SER A 114 11.54 -29.48 -19.04
C SER A 114 10.37 -29.30 -20.02
N SER A 115 10.35 -30.12 -21.09
CA SER A 115 9.19 -30.16 -22.00
C SER A 115 7.93 -30.58 -21.24
N GLY A 116 6.89 -29.74 -21.26
CA GLY A 116 5.64 -29.96 -20.54
C GLY A 116 5.51 -29.18 -19.23
N TRP A 117 6.53 -28.41 -18.83
CA TRP A 117 6.47 -27.56 -17.65
C TRP A 117 5.41 -26.46 -17.78
N ASP A 118 5.39 -25.68 -18.86
CA ASP A 118 4.42 -24.58 -19.02
C ASP A 118 2.96 -25.07 -18.97
N PRO A 119 2.55 -26.13 -19.70
CA PRO A 119 1.19 -26.66 -19.58
C PRO A 119 0.87 -27.20 -18.18
N ALA A 120 1.85 -27.74 -17.46
CA ALA A 120 1.66 -28.20 -16.08
C ALA A 120 1.46 -27.01 -15.13
N PHE A 121 2.29 -25.96 -15.27
CA PHE A 121 2.18 -24.73 -14.48
C PHE A 121 0.84 -24.03 -14.73
N GLU A 122 0.41 -23.87 -15.98
CA GLU A 122 -0.90 -23.32 -16.32
C GLU A 122 -2.05 -24.13 -15.71
N SER A 123 -1.96 -25.46 -15.77
CA SER A 123 -2.94 -26.35 -15.14
C SER A 123 -2.95 -26.19 -13.61
N CYS A 124 -1.78 -26.14 -12.97
CA CYS A 124 -1.67 -25.95 -11.53
C CYS A 124 -2.20 -24.58 -11.10
N ALA A 125 -1.84 -23.51 -11.79
CA ALA A 125 -2.33 -22.17 -11.53
C ALA A 125 -3.86 -22.05 -11.69
N ALA A 126 -4.46 -22.82 -12.61
CA ALA A 126 -5.90 -22.82 -12.83
C ALA A 126 -6.70 -23.69 -11.85
N THR A 127 -6.08 -24.70 -11.24
CA THR A 127 -6.77 -25.71 -10.41
C THR A 127 -6.47 -25.60 -8.91
N THR A 128 -5.38 -24.92 -8.55
CA THR A 128 -5.00 -24.68 -7.16
C THR A 128 -5.81 -23.53 -6.59
N GLU A 129 -6.47 -23.75 -5.46
CA GLU A 129 -7.14 -22.69 -4.72
C GLU A 129 -6.10 -21.81 -4.01
N LEU A 130 -5.79 -20.66 -4.62
CA LEU A 130 -4.88 -19.67 -4.04
C LEU A 130 -5.60 -18.79 -3.03
N LEU A 131 -4.86 -18.36 -2.01
CA LEU A 131 -5.32 -17.40 -1.02
C LEU A 131 -5.35 -15.99 -1.63
N PRO A 132 -6.40 -15.19 -1.37
CA PRO A 132 -6.50 -13.83 -1.88
C PRO A 132 -5.51 -12.91 -1.16
N LEU A 133 -4.96 -11.94 -1.90
CA LEU A 133 -4.07 -10.90 -1.38
C LEU A 133 -4.93 -9.74 -0.87
N LEU A 134 -5.17 -9.69 0.44
CA LEU A 134 -6.10 -8.74 1.06
C LEU A 134 -5.45 -7.44 1.56
N GLY A 135 -4.44 -6.93 0.85
CA GLY A 135 -3.75 -5.69 1.23
C GLY A 135 -4.51 -4.46 0.76
N LYS A 136 -4.22 -3.28 1.34
CA LYS A 136 -4.93 -2.03 1.02
C LYS A 136 -4.82 -1.60 -0.45
N ASP A 137 -3.73 -1.98 -1.12
CA ASP A 137 -3.44 -1.67 -2.51
C ASP A 137 -3.87 -2.78 -3.50
N TYR A 138 -4.49 -3.87 -3.01
CA TYR A 138 -4.96 -4.99 -3.84
C TYR A 138 -6.43 -4.84 -4.20
N MET A 139 -6.71 -4.81 -5.51
CA MET A 139 -8.03 -4.49 -6.06
C MET A 139 -8.58 -5.53 -7.04
N ASP A 140 -8.03 -6.75 -7.09
CA ASP A 140 -8.64 -7.82 -7.88
C ASP A 140 -10.00 -8.24 -7.31
N ASP A 141 -10.81 -8.94 -8.11
CA ASP A 141 -12.19 -9.31 -7.75
C ASP A 141 -12.26 -10.09 -6.42
N SER A 142 -11.26 -10.96 -6.14
CA SER A 142 -11.25 -11.76 -4.91
C SER A 142 -10.93 -10.92 -3.67
N ALA A 143 -10.02 -9.95 -3.81
CA ALA A 143 -9.74 -8.98 -2.77
C ALA A 143 -10.97 -8.09 -2.53
N GLN A 144 -11.57 -7.54 -3.59
CA GLN A 144 -12.72 -6.63 -3.49
C GLN A 144 -13.97 -7.31 -2.89
N GLU A 145 -14.19 -8.60 -3.15
CA GLU A 145 -15.29 -9.34 -2.53
C GLU A 145 -15.20 -9.33 -0.99
N ILE A 146 -13.97 -9.35 -0.46
CA ILE A 146 -13.72 -9.42 0.98
C ILE A 146 -13.51 -8.02 1.58
N THR A 147 -12.58 -7.24 1.03
CA THR A 147 -12.17 -5.93 1.59
C THR A 147 -12.98 -4.76 1.05
N GLY A 148 -13.90 -4.98 0.11
CA GLY A 148 -14.73 -3.94 -0.52
C GLY A 148 -15.36 -2.93 0.46
N PRO A 149 -15.95 -3.34 1.60
CA PRO A 149 -16.44 -2.39 2.60
C PRO A 149 -15.34 -1.47 3.16
N ALA A 150 -14.15 -2.00 3.42
CA ALA A 150 -13.01 -1.23 3.93
C ALA A 150 -12.45 -0.28 2.86
N THR A 151 -12.23 -0.77 1.64
CA THR A 151 -11.78 0.04 0.50
C THR A 151 -12.74 1.19 0.20
N LYS A 152 -14.05 0.93 0.31
CA LYS A 152 -15.06 1.97 0.16
C LYS A 152 -14.93 3.07 1.22
N ILE A 153 -14.68 2.70 2.47
CA ILE A 153 -14.49 3.69 3.54
C ILE A 153 -13.24 4.54 3.30
N ALA A 154 -12.12 3.92 2.92
CA ALA A 154 -10.89 4.65 2.58
C ALA A 154 -11.16 5.69 1.48
N SER A 155 -11.80 5.27 0.39
CA SER A 155 -12.13 6.17 -0.73
C SER A 155 -13.13 7.27 -0.35
N ASP A 156 -14.22 6.93 0.34
CA ASP A 156 -15.22 7.91 0.78
C ASP A 156 -14.60 8.93 1.75
N ALA A 157 -13.73 8.49 2.67
CA ALA A 157 -13.09 9.35 3.65
C ALA A 157 -12.14 10.36 2.98
N TYR A 158 -11.32 9.90 2.03
CA TYR A 158 -10.44 10.78 1.25
C TYR A 158 -11.26 11.85 0.53
N VAL A 159 -12.31 11.46 -0.20
CA VAL A 159 -13.18 12.38 -0.95
C VAL A 159 -13.84 13.41 -0.04
N LEU A 160 -14.31 12.99 1.13
CA LEU A 160 -14.93 13.89 2.10
C LEU A 160 -13.91 14.85 2.72
N ALA A 161 -12.72 14.36 3.09
CA ALA A 161 -11.65 15.16 3.68
C ALA A 161 -11.10 16.21 2.70
N SER A 162 -10.82 15.79 1.46
CA SER A 162 -10.23 16.65 0.42
C SER A 162 -11.18 17.75 -0.06
N ALA A 163 -12.48 17.64 0.22
CA ALA A 163 -13.48 18.63 -0.12
C ALA A 163 -13.66 19.74 0.95
N THR A 164 -12.91 19.70 2.06
CA THR A 164 -13.08 20.65 3.17
C THR A 164 -12.20 21.89 3.05
N ASP A 165 -12.64 23.00 3.67
CA ASP A 165 -11.81 24.21 3.85
C ASP A 165 -10.54 23.94 4.65
N ALA A 166 -10.56 22.98 5.58
CA ALA A 166 -9.40 22.61 6.38
C ALA A 166 -8.29 21.98 5.53
N TRP A 167 -8.68 21.11 4.58
CA TRP A 167 -7.75 20.56 3.60
C TRP A 167 -7.22 21.65 2.66
N ALA A 168 -8.11 22.48 2.10
CA ALA A 168 -7.73 23.58 1.23
C ALA A 168 -6.76 24.55 1.91
N SER A 169 -6.96 24.84 3.20
CA SER A 169 -6.03 25.64 4.00
C SER A 169 -4.67 24.96 4.18
N ALA A 170 -4.62 23.65 4.45
CA ALA A 170 -3.35 22.93 4.55
C ALA A 170 -2.57 22.96 3.24
N HIS A 171 -3.27 22.73 2.13
CA HIS A 171 -2.70 22.77 0.78
C HIS A 171 -2.19 24.17 0.41
N ALA A 172 -2.93 25.23 0.77
CA ALA A 172 -2.53 26.61 0.53
C ALA A 172 -1.25 26.99 1.30
N ASP A 173 -1.12 26.59 2.56
CA ASP A 173 0.07 26.86 3.37
C ASP A 173 1.32 26.18 2.78
N TRP A 174 1.21 24.90 2.42
CA TRP A 174 2.28 24.16 1.73
C TRP A 174 2.65 24.78 0.38
N SER A 175 1.64 25.12 -0.44
CA SER A 175 1.85 25.77 -1.74
C SER A 175 2.54 27.14 -1.63
N ALA A 176 2.25 27.89 -0.56
CA ALA A 176 2.94 29.15 -0.28
C ALA A 176 4.43 28.91 0.02
N CYS A 177 4.75 27.94 0.88
CA CYS A 177 6.14 27.56 1.18
C CYS A 177 6.90 27.13 -0.09
N LEU A 178 6.29 26.31 -0.94
CA LEU A 178 6.87 25.89 -2.21
C LEU A 178 7.22 27.11 -3.09
N SER A 179 6.27 28.05 -3.21
CA SER A 179 6.45 29.26 -4.02
C SER A 179 7.57 30.16 -3.49
N GLU A 180 7.63 30.35 -2.17
CA GLU A 180 8.70 31.13 -1.52
C GLU A 180 10.08 30.47 -1.70
N SER A 181 10.11 29.15 -1.77
CA SER A 181 11.32 28.35 -2.02
C SER A 181 11.69 28.25 -3.51
N GLY A 182 10.92 28.88 -4.39
CA GLY A 182 11.18 28.93 -5.84
C GLY A 182 10.71 27.71 -6.62
N LEU A 183 9.92 26.82 -6.00
CA LEU A 183 9.20 25.75 -6.69
C LEU A 183 7.86 26.25 -7.20
N LYS A 184 7.36 25.64 -8.28
CA LYS A 184 6.01 25.91 -8.77
C LYS A 184 5.03 24.99 -8.02
N PRO A 185 4.09 25.56 -7.24
CA PRO A 185 3.14 24.76 -6.49
C PRO A 185 2.15 24.05 -7.42
N PRO A 186 1.47 23.00 -6.93
CA PRO A 186 0.35 22.40 -7.62
C PRO A 186 -0.78 23.40 -7.91
N THR A 187 -1.55 23.15 -8.96
CA THR A 187 -2.71 23.96 -9.32
C THR A 187 -4.00 23.48 -8.67
N GLU A 188 -4.17 22.16 -8.54
CA GLU A 188 -5.38 21.58 -7.93
C GLU A 188 -5.14 21.25 -6.45
N VAL A 189 -6.17 21.43 -5.63
CA VAL A 189 -6.10 21.18 -4.17
C VAL A 189 -5.88 19.71 -3.81
N THR A 190 -6.11 18.82 -4.77
CA THR A 190 -5.90 17.36 -4.67
C THR A 190 -4.54 16.93 -5.20
N ASP A 191 -3.79 17.81 -5.86
CA ASP A 191 -2.44 17.48 -6.33
C ASP A 191 -1.48 17.49 -5.13
N VAL A 192 -0.70 16.42 -5.03
CA VAL A 192 0.16 16.12 -3.87
C VAL A 192 1.66 16.32 -4.15
N LEU A 193 1.99 16.85 -5.33
CA LEU A 193 3.33 17.14 -5.80
C LEU A 193 3.38 18.55 -6.44
N PRO A 194 4.50 19.28 -6.33
CA PRO A 194 4.78 20.44 -7.17
C PRO A 194 5.06 20.04 -8.63
N GLU A 195 5.25 21.02 -9.52
CA GLU A 195 5.76 20.75 -10.88
C GLU A 195 7.15 20.10 -10.79
N VAL A 196 7.25 18.85 -11.23
CA VAL A 196 8.48 18.04 -11.14
C VAL A 196 9.42 18.36 -12.31
N PRO A 197 10.69 18.78 -12.04
CA PRO A 197 11.68 19.02 -13.09
C PRO A 197 12.04 17.75 -13.88
N GLU A 198 12.53 17.89 -15.12
CA GLU A 198 12.94 16.71 -15.92
C GLU A 198 14.28 16.10 -15.46
N ALA A 199 15.24 16.93 -15.04
CA ALA A 199 16.57 16.47 -14.66
C ALA A 199 16.58 15.84 -13.26
N LEU A 200 17.14 14.63 -13.12
CA LEU A 200 17.15 13.89 -11.84
C LEU A 200 17.74 14.70 -10.67
N GLU A 201 18.85 15.42 -10.89
CA GLU A 201 19.44 16.26 -9.85
C GLU A 201 18.51 17.40 -9.41
N GLU A 202 17.72 17.96 -10.34
CA GLU A 202 16.71 18.97 -10.04
C GLU A 202 15.49 18.37 -9.34
N GLN A 203 15.11 17.13 -9.70
CA GLN A 203 14.05 16.39 -9.00
C GLN A 203 14.42 16.12 -7.55
N ILE A 204 15.65 15.68 -7.27
CA ILE A 204 16.12 15.43 -5.90
C ILE A 204 16.08 16.73 -5.10
N ARG A 205 16.60 17.84 -5.63
CA ARG A 205 16.53 19.15 -4.96
C ARG A 205 15.08 19.58 -4.70
N ALA A 206 14.21 19.45 -5.70
CA ALA A 206 12.81 19.81 -5.57
C ALA A 206 12.07 18.93 -4.56
N ALA A 207 12.36 17.63 -4.51
CA ALA A 207 11.76 16.70 -3.55
C ALA A 207 12.19 17.00 -2.12
N VAL A 208 13.47 17.32 -1.89
CA VAL A 208 13.95 17.74 -0.55
C VAL A 208 13.24 19.01 -0.11
N THR A 209 13.13 20.02 -0.97
CA THR A 209 12.40 21.25 -0.67
C THR A 209 10.90 21.01 -0.46
N ASP A 210 10.28 20.10 -1.21
CA ASP A 210 8.88 19.70 -0.99
C ASP A 210 8.70 19.09 0.40
N VAL A 211 9.54 18.15 0.79
CA VAL A 211 9.49 17.54 2.13
C VAL A 211 9.74 18.57 3.23
N ASP A 212 10.76 19.43 3.08
CA ASP A 212 11.05 20.50 4.05
C ASP A 212 9.82 21.43 4.22
N CYS A 213 9.13 21.78 3.12
CA CYS A 213 7.89 22.57 3.17
C CYS A 213 6.72 21.82 3.81
N LYS A 214 6.60 20.51 3.58
CA LYS A 214 5.57 19.67 4.21
C LYS A 214 5.79 19.54 5.71
N GLU A 215 7.05 19.45 6.15
CA GLU A 215 7.43 19.46 7.56
C GLU A 215 7.12 20.83 8.21
N GLU A 216 7.56 21.94 7.59
CA GLU A 216 7.37 23.30 8.12
C GLU A 216 5.88 23.65 8.30
N THR A 217 5.05 23.24 7.35
CA THR A 217 3.61 23.54 7.35
C THR A 217 2.76 22.46 8.03
N ASN A 218 3.42 21.40 8.51
CA ASN A 218 2.79 20.21 9.08
C ASN A 218 1.73 19.59 8.15
N TYR A 219 1.95 19.67 6.83
CA TYR A 219 0.95 19.35 5.81
C TYR A 219 0.41 17.93 5.94
N ILE A 220 1.31 16.94 6.02
CA ILE A 220 0.94 15.51 6.01
C ILE A 220 0.10 15.16 7.23
N HIS A 221 0.50 15.60 8.43
CA HIS A 221 -0.29 15.40 9.64
C HIS A 221 -1.68 16.04 9.53
N ARG A 222 -1.79 17.25 8.97
CA ARG A 222 -3.08 17.96 8.84
C ARG A 222 -4.06 17.21 7.95
N VAL A 223 -3.62 16.75 6.78
CA VAL A 223 -4.48 16.04 5.83
C VAL A 223 -4.76 14.61 6.28
N ALA A 224 -3.75 13.87 6.76
CA ALA A 224 -3.90 12.50 7.23
C ALA A 224 -4.79 12.42 8.49
N ASP A 225 -4.62 13.32 9.45
CA ASP A 225 -5.49 13.38 10.63
C ASP A 225 -6.93 13.70 10.25
N LEU A 226 -7.14 14.58 9.27
CA LEU A 226 -8.48 14.95 8.84
C LEU A 226 -9.18 13.75 8.20
N GLU A 227 -8.50 13.04 7.29
CA GLU A 227 -9.03 11.82 6.69
C GLU A 227 -9.28 10.74 7.75
N ALA A 228 -8.35 10.54 8.70
CA ALA A 228 -8.51 9.55 9.77
C ALA A 228 -9.79 9.78 10.60
N ARG A 229 -10.21 11.03 10.79
CA ARG A 229 -11.48 11.35 11.48
C ARG A 229 -12.70 10.96 10.65
N TYR A 230 -12.66 11.19 9.33
CA TYR A 230 -13.72 10.73 8.44
C TYR A 230 -13.78 9.20 8.37
N GLN A 231 -12.63 8.54 8.30
CA GLN A 231 -12.57 7.08 8.38
C GLN A 231 -13.20 6.57 9.68
N ALA A 232 -12.87 7.16 10.83
CA ALA A 232 -13.45 6.76 12.12
C ALA A 232 -14.97 6.93 12.17
N ALA A 233 -15.49 8.03 11.63
CA ALA A 233 -16.93 8.26 11.54
C ALA A 233 -17.63 7.24 10.63
N LEU A 234 -17.04 6.94 9.47
CA LEU A 234 -17.55 5.95 8.53
C LEU A 234 -17.48 4.52 9.08
N ILE A 235 -16.42 4.18 9.82
CA ILE A 235 -16.24 2.89 10.49
C ILE A 235 -17.33 2.67 11.55
N GLU A 236 -17.65 3.69 12.35
CA GLU A 236 -18.75 3.61 13.33
C GLU A 236 -20.10 3.31 12.66
N GLY A 237 -20.33 3.84 11.45
CA GLY A 237 -21.56 3.58 10.68
C GLY A 237 -21.64 2.21 10.00
N GLN A 238 -20.52 1.48 9.88
CA GLN A 238 -20.43 0.26 9.06
C GLN A 238 -19.89 -0.97 9.81
N THR A 239 -19.98 -0.98 11.15
CA THR A 239 -19.36 -2.02 11.99
C THR A 239 -19.75 -3.45 11.59
N THR A 240 -21.01 -3.72 11.22
CA THR A 240 -21.43 -5.07 10.81
C THR A 240 -20.69 -5.57 9.56
N ALA A 241 -20.54 -4.72 8.54
CA ALA A 241 -19.83 -5.11 7.32
C ALA A 241 -18.33 -5.33 7.61
N LEU A 242 -17.73 -4.44 8.41
CA LEU A 242 -16.32 -4.48 8.78
C LEU A 242 -15.95 -5.65 9.71
N ASN A 243 -16.89 -6.13 10.52
CA ASN A 243 -16.69 -7.36 11.29
C ASN A 243 -16.53 -8.57 10.35
N GLY A 244 -17.35 -8.65 9.29
CA GLY A 244 -17.20 -9.69 8.26
C GLY A 244 -15.85 -9.64 7.54
N VAL A 245 -15.34 -8.43 7.25
CA VAL A 245 -13.98 -8.25 6.71
C VAL A 245 -12.94 -8.80 7.68
N SER A 246 -13.04 -8.44 8.96
CA SER A 246 -12.09 -8.84 10.01
C SER A 246 -12.03 -10.36 10.19
N GLU A 247 -13.19 -11.03 10.17
CA GLU A 247 -13.29 -12.49 10.25
C GLU A 247 -12.59 -13.16 9.06
N ARG A 248 -12.88 -12.70 7.83
CA ARG A 248 -12.27 -13.25 6.62
C ARG A 248 -10.75 -13.05 6.59
N VAL A 249 -10.27 -11.87 6.96
CA VAL A 249 -8.82 -11.58 7.07
C VAL A 249 -8.16 -12.49 8.13
N ALA A 250 -8.83 -12.73 9.27
CA ALA A 250 -8.33 -13.65 10.28
C ALA A 250 -8.27 -15.10 9.79
N ASP A 251 -9.28 -15.57 9.04
CA ASP A 251 -9.28 -16.90 8.43
C ASP A 251 -8.12 -17.09 7.45
N ILE A 252 -7.80 -16.06 6.64
CA ILE A 252 -6.65 -16.10 5.73
C ILE A 252 -5.34 -16.21 6.51
N ARG A 253 -5.16 -15.47 7.61
CA ARG A 253 -3.96 -15.58 8.47
C ARG A 253 -3.77 -17.01 8.99
N VAL A 254 -4.85 -17.63 9.48
CA VAL A 254 -4.81 -19.03 9.95
C VAL A 254 -4.42 -19.98 8.81
N ARG A 255 -5.02 -19.81 7.62
CA ARG A 255 -4.72 -20.66 6.47
C ARG A 255 -3.27 -20.52 5.98
N VAL A 256 -2.73 -19.30 5.99
CA VAL A 256 -1.31 -19.04 5.70
C VAL A 256 -0.41 -19.79 6.69
N ASP A 257 -0.71 -19.72 7.98
CA ASP A 257 0.05 -20.44 9.02
C ASP A 257 -0.02 -21.95 8.83
N GLU A 258 -1.18 -22.49 8.45
CA GLU A 258 -1.36 -23.92 8.15
C GLU A 258 -0.51 -24.36 6.97
N ILE A 259 -0.41 -23.57 5.90
CA ILE A 259 0.35 -23.93 4.70
C ILE A 259 1.86 -23.83 4.94
N ILE A 260 2.32 -22.73 5.55
CA ILE A 260 3.76 -22.48 5.73
C ILE A 260 4.40 -23.46 6.73
N ASN A 261 3.64 -23.96 7.71
CA ASN A 261 4.16 -24.85 8.76
C ASN A 261 3.95 -26.35 8.48
N GLN A 262 3.54 -26.74 7.27
CA GLN A 262 3.50 -28.14 6.82
C GLN A 262 4.89 -28.66 6.44
#